data_AF-A0A351ZW40-F1
#
_entry.id   AF-A0A351ZW40-F1
#
_cell.length_a   1.000
_cell.length_b   1.000
_cell.length_c   1.000
_cell.angle_alpha   90.00
_cell.angle_beta   90.00
_cell.angle_gamma   90.00
#
_symmetry.space_group_name_H-M   'P 1'
#
loop_
_entity.id
_entity.type
_entity.pdbx_description
1 polymer ?
#
loop_
_entity_poly.entity_id
_entity_poly.type
_entity_poly.pdbx_seq_one_letter_code
_entity_poly.pdbx_strand_id
1 'polypeptide(L)'
;LTRLLARSWRIHLDGALPTAPCIVVMWHGEMLPVLATFGPLHSIVLVSPSQDGRILQQLLRDWGHTIVEGSSSRGGKEALEQLVALAPENIILIT
;
A
#
# COMPACT_ATOMS: atom_id res chain seq x y z
N LEU A 1 -5.09 9.56 -15.36
CA LEU A 1 -5.16 10.90 -14.73
C LEU A 1 -4.55 10.91 -13.33
N THR A 2 -4.95 10.00 -12.44
CA THR A 2 -4.44 9.95 -11.05
C THR A 2 -2.92 9.79 -10.94
N ARG A 3 -2.29 8.94 -11.79
CA ARG A 3 -0.83 8.87 -11.92
C ARG A 3 -0.19 10.21 -12.28
N LEU A 4 -0.79 10.99 -13.18
CA LEU A 4 -0.26 12.29 -13.61
C LEU A 4 -0.35 13.32 -12.47
N LEU A 5 -1.44 13.28 -11.71
CA LEU A 5 -1.59 14.09 -10.50
C LEU A 5 -0.54 13.72 -9.45
N ALA A 6 -0.35 12.44 -9.17
CA ALA A 6 0.67 11.98 -8.22
C ALA A 6 2.09 12.42 -8.63
N ARG A 7 2.40 12.41 -9.94
CA ARG A 7 3.67 12.91 -10.49
C ARG A 7 3.87 14.42 -10.31
N SER A 8 2.82 15.19 -10.05
CA SER A 8 2.93 16.62 -9.75
C SER A 8 3.27 16.91 -8.29
N TRP A 9 3.18 15.91 -7.40
CA TRP A 9 3.47 16.09 -5.99
C TRP A 9 4.98 16.23 -5.76
N ARG A 10 5.34 17.18 -4.89
CA ARG A 10 6.70 17.36 -4.39
C ARG A 10 6.78 16.73 -3.02
N ILE A 11 7.36 15.54 -2.96
CA ILE A 11 7.48 14.75 -1.73
C ILE A 11 8.90 14.91 -1.22
N HIS A 12 9.01 15.40 0.01
CA HIS A 12 10.28 15.45 0.74
C HIS A 12 10.31 14.25 1.67
N LEU A 13 11.37 13.45 1.56
CA LEU A 13 11.55 12.27 2.38
C LEU A 13 12.76 12.50 3.28
N ASP A 14 12.50 12.50 4.59
CA ASP A 14 13.56 12.57 5.58
C ASP A 14 14.11 11.16 5.81
N GLY A 15 15.31 10.89 5.27
CA GLY A 15 15.95 9.58 5.30
C GLY A 15 15.96 8.89 3.93
N ALA A 16 15.98 7.56 3.95
CA ALA A 16 16.01 6.74 2.74
C ALA A 16 14.83 5.77 2.68
N LEU A 17 14.38 5.47 1.47
CA LEU A 17 13.43 4.38 1.26
C LEU A 17 14.09 3.03 1.63
N PRO A 18 13.31 2.09 2.17
CA PRO A 18 13.82 0.77 2.48
C PRO A 18 14.25 0.05 1.20
N THR A 19 15.40 -0.62 1.28
CA THR A 19 15.94 -1.47 0.20
C THR A 19 15.78 -2.96 0.50
N ALA A 20 15.24 -3.30 1.66
CA ALA A 20 15.01 -4.65 2.14
C ALA A 20 13.55 -4.80 2.60
N PRO A 21 13.04 -6.04 2.71
CA PRO A 21 11.70 -6.33 3.20
C PRO A 21 11.44 -5.71 4.57
N CYS A 22 10.31 -5.01 4.71
CA CYS A 22 9.93 -4.33 5.94
C CYS A 22 8.44 -3.99 5.97
N ILE A 23 7.96 -3.55 7.13
CA ILE A 23 6.61 -3.00 7.30
C ILE A 23 6.72 -1.48 7.42
N VAL A 24 6.02 -0.78 6.54
CA VAL A 24 5.88 0.68 6.53
C VAL A 24 4.50 1.03 7.08
N VAL A 25 4.49 1.79 8.17
CA VAL A 25 3.28 2.27 8.81
C VAL A 25 3.08 3.73 8.44
N MET A 26 1.84 4.11 8.10
CA MET A 26 1.49 5.49 7.77
C MET A 26 0.19 5.92 8.41
N TRP A 27 -0.01 7.24 8.54
CA TRP A 27 -1.31 7.78 8.93
C TRP A 27 -2.27 7.82 7.75
N HIS A 28 -3.57 7.69 8.03
CA HIS A 28 -4.62 7.77 7.00
C HIS A 28 -4.56 9.09 6.20
N GLY A 29 -4.22 10.20 6.85
CA GLY A 29 -4.07 11.51 6.18
C GLY A 29 -2.90 11.60 5.19
N GLU A 30 -1.89 10.75 5.35
CA GLU A 30 -0.67 10.74 4.54
C GLU A 30 -0.65 9.58 3.52
N MET A 31 -1.75 8.84 3.39
CA MET A 31 -1.83 7.65 2.55
C MET A 31 -1.42 7.93 1.10
N LEU A 32 -1.98 8.97 0.50
CA LEU A 32 -1.76 9.24 -0.92
C LEU A 32 -0.28 9.50 -1.27
N PRO A 33 0.44 10.45 -0.65
CA PRO A 33 1.84 10.68 -0.96
C PRO A 33 2.72 9.46 -0.65
N VAL A 34 2.45 8.73 0.44
CA VAL A 34 3.18 7.50 0.77
C VAL A 34 2.94 6.42 -0.29
N LEU A 35 1.68 6.11 -0.62
CA LEU A 35 1.32 5.11 -1.62
C LEU A 35 1.87 5.47 -3.02
N ALA A 36 1.91 6.76 -3.38
CA ALA A 36 2.53 7.19 -4.63
C ALA A 36 4.05 6.94 -4.65
N THR A 37 4.73 7.13 -3.52
CA THR A 37 6.18 6.95 -3.39
C THR A 37 6.59 5.48 -3.46
N PHE A 38 5.81 4.59 -2.84
CA PHE A 38 6.13 3.16 -2.74
C PHE A 38 5.60 2.31 -3.91
N GLY A 39 4.69 2.84 -4.74
CA GLY A 39 4.16 2.12 -5.91
C GLY A 39 5.24 1.55 -6.85
N PRO A 40 6.28 2.33 -7.24
CA PRO A 40 7.39 1.81 -8.05
C PRO A 40 8.19 0.66 -7.43
N LEU A 41 8.10 0.45 -6.11
CA LEU A 41 8.75 -0.64 -5.38
C LEU A 41 7.90 -1.93 -5.33
N HIS A 42 6.75 -1.95 -6.02
CA HIS A 42 5.83 -3.10 -6.07
C HIS A 42 5.37 -3.60 -4.69
N SER A 43 5.21 -2.68 -3.74
CA SER A 43 4.86 -3.01 -2.36
C SER A 43 3.47 -3.64 -2.22
N ILE A 44 3.27 -4.37 -1.12
CA ILE A 44 1.99 -4.96 -0.75
C ILE A 44 1.19 -3.96 0.07
N VAL A 45 -0.10 -3.80 -0.22
CA VAL A 45 -1.02 -2.96 0.57
C VAL A 45 -2.23 -3.79 1.00
N LEU A 46 -2.57 -3.73 2.28
CA LEU A 46 -3.82 -4.29 2.81
C LEU A 46 -4.96 -3.31 2.55
N VAL A 47 -6.01 -3.75 1.85
CA VAL A 47 -7.18 -2.91 1.55
C VAL A 47 -8.47 -3.64 1.89
N SER A 48 -9.42 -2.92 2.49
CA SER A 48 -10.75 -3.45 2.78
C SER A 48 -11.49 -3.87 1.50
N PRO A 49 -12.24 -4.99 1.50
CA PRO A 49 -13.08 -5.41 0.38
C PRO A 49 -14.41 -4.61 0.26
N SER A 50 -14.48 -3.40 0.83
CA SER A 50 -15.66 -2.51 0.72
C SER A 50 -15.76 -1.89 -0.69
N GLN A 51 -16.87 -1.21 -0.98
CA GLN A 51 -17.04 -0.51 -2.26
C GLN A 51 -15.97 0.57 -2.46
N ASP A 52 -15.75 1.40 -1.44
CA ASP A 52 -14.68 2.42 -1.46
C ASP A 52 -13.29 1.78 -1.56
N GLY A 53 -13.10 0.66 -0.87
CA GLY A 53 -11.88 -0.13 -0.94
C GLY A 53 -11.59 -0.58 -2.37
N ARG A 54 -12.57 -1.06 -3.13
CA ARG A 54 -12.37 -1.47 -4.54
C ARG A 54 -11.90 -0.32 -5.43
N ILE A 55 -12.40 0.90 -5.21
CA ILE A 55 -11.92 2.09 -5.93
C ILE A 55 -10.44 2.31 -5.63
N LEU A 56 -10.07 2.24 -4.35
CA LEU A 56 -8.68 2.37 -3.93
C LEU A 56 -7.80 1.24 -4.48
N GLN A 57 -8.27 0.00 -4.46
CA GLN A 57 -7.54 -1.14 -5.01
C GLN A 57 -7.21 -0.95 -6.50
N GLN A 58 -8.18 -0.48 -7.29
CA GLN A 58 -7.96 -0.22 -8.72
C GLN A 58 -6.91 0.88 -8.91
N LEU A 59 -7.00 1.96 -8.13
CA LEU A 59 -6.00 3.02 -8.13
C LEU A 59 -4.60 2.52 -7.76
N LEU A 60 -4.50 1.67 -6.75
CA LEU A 60 -3.20 1.20 -6.23
C LEU A 60 -2.56 0.16 -7.14
N ARG A 61 -3.34 -0.73 -7.76
CA ARG A 61 -2.85 -1.61 -8.84
C ARG A 61 -2.34 -0.78 -10.00
N ASP A 62 -3.09 0.25 -10.37
CA ASP A 62 -2.63 1.24 -11.33
C ASP A 62 -1.41 1.99 -10.82
N TRP A 63 -1.01 1.99 -9.56
CA TRP A 63 0.23 2.64 -9.12
C TRP A 63 1.40 1.68 -8.95
N GLY A 64 1.19 0.39 -9.24
CA GLY A 64 2.23 -0.65 -9.18
C GLY A 64 2.15 -1.55 -7.94
N HIS A 65 1.18 -1.34 -7.05
CA HIS A 65 1.03 -2.12 -5.82
C HIS A 65 0.41 -3.49 -6.07
N THR A 66 0.78 -4.43 -5.20
CA THR A 66 0.05 -5.69 -5.02
C THR A 66 -0.92 -5.53 -3.84
N ILE A 67 -2.13 -6.07 -3.98
CA ILE A 67 -3.19 -5.89 -2.99
C ILE A 67 -3.47 -7.20 -2.28
N VAL A 68 -3.48 -7.14 -0.95
CA VAL A 68 -4.12 -8.13 -0.09
C VAL A 68 -5.46 -7.57 0.38
N GLU A 69 -6.53 -8.34 0.22
CA GLU A 69 -7.86 -7.92 0.67
C GLU A 69 -8.14 -8.43 2.08
N GLY A 70 -8.61 -7.54 2.97
CA GLY A 70 -9.03 -7.93 4.31
C GLY A 70 -9.56 -6.77 5.13
N SER A 71 -10.42 -7.09 6.10
CA SER A 71 -10.86 -6.17 7.14
C SER A 71 -11.01 -6.89 8.47
N SER A 72 -11.12 -6.13 9.56
CA SER A 72 -11.37 -6.68 10.90
C SER A 72 -12.69 -7.46 11.00
N SER A 73 -13.63 -7.23 10.09
CA SER A 73 -14.94 -7.90 10.06
C SER A 73 -15.07 -8.99 8.98
N ARG A 74 -14.19 -9.00 7.96
CA ARG A 74 -14.26 -9.96 6.85
C ARG A 74 -12.87 -10.23 6.27
N GLY A 75 -12.47 -11.50 6.26
CA GLY A 75 -11.21 -11.92 5.63
C GLY A 75 -9.94 -11.51 6.38
N GLY A 76 -10.06 -11.01 7.62
CA GLY A 76 -8.90 -10.50 8.38
C GLY A 76 -7.88 -11.59 8.74
N LYS A 77 -8.33 -12.81 9.03
CA LYS A 77 -7.44 -13.94 9.32
C LYS A 77 -6.65 -14.33 8.07
N GLU A 78 -7.35 -14.53 6.96
CA GLU A 78 -6.77 -14.91 5.68
C GLU A 78 -5.82 -13.83 5.16
N ALA A 79 -6.16 -12.56 5.37
CA ALA A 79 -5.30 -11.44 5.04
C ALA A 79 -4.02 -11.43 5.88
N LEU A 80 -4.12 -11.66 7.19
CA LEU A 80 -2.95 -11.74 8.06
C LEU A 80 -2.04 -12.91 7.67
N GLU A 81 -2.59 -14.08 7.40
CA GLU A 81 -1.83 -15.25 6.94
C GLU A 81 -1.09 -14.96 5.63
N GLN A 82 -1.74 -14.28 4.67
CA GLN A 82 -1.11 -13.85 3.43
C GLN A 82 0.01 -12.82 3.67
N LEU A 83 -0.23 -11.82 4.52
CA LEU A 83 0.79 -10.82 4.84
C LEU A 83 2.01 -11.45 5.52
N VAL A 84 1.81 -12.40 6.44
CA VAL A 84 2.91 -13.13 7.09
C VAL A 84 3.71 -13.94 6.07
N ALA A 85 3.06 -14.59 5.10
CA ALA A 85 3.73 -15.33 4.05
C ALA A 85 4.53 -14.42 3.09
N LEU A 86 4.07 -13.20 2.84
CA LEU A 86 4.70 -12.25 1.93
C LEU A 86 5.78 -11.37 2.60
N ALA A 87 5.69 -11.15 3.91
CA ALA A 87 6.58 -10.27 4.66
C ALA A 87 8.09 -10.53 4.49
N PRO A 88 8.59 -11.77 4.35
CA PRO A 88 10.02 -12.02 4.23
C PRO A 88 10.67 -11.44 2.96
N GLU A 89 9.90 -11.18 1.91
CA GLU A 89 10.42 -10.80 0.58
C GLU A 89 9.90 -9.43 0.10
N ASN A 90 9.00 -8.79 0.86
CA ASN A 90 8.26 -7.63 0.37
C ASN A 90 8.26 -6.47 1.37
N ILE A 91 8.06 -5.27 0.82
CA ILE A 91 7.67 -4.10 1.60
C ILE A 91 6.15 -4.12 1.73
N ILE A 92 5.65 -4.09 2.96
CA ILE A 92 4.22 -4.08 3.28
C ILE A 92 3.83 -2.71 3.82
N LEU A 93 2.76 -2.12 3.30
CA LEU A 93 2.20 -0.85 3.74
C LEU A 93 0.93 -1.09 4.53
N ILE A 94 0.87 -0.53 5.73
CA ILE A 94 -0.31 -0.55 6.60
C ILE A 94 -0.59 0.84 7.17
N THR A 95 -1.85 1.06 7.52
CA THR A 95 -2.34 2.29 8.17
C THR A 95 -2.69 2.08 9.63
#